data_AF-A0A3N5N4S2-F1
#
_entry.id   AF-A0A3N5N4S2-F1
#
_cell.length_a   1.000
_cell.length_b   1.000
_cell.length_c   1.000
_cell.angle_alpha   90.00
_cell.angle_beta   90.00
_cell.angle_gamma   90.00
#
_symmetry.space_group_name_H-M   'P 1'
#
loop_
_entity.id
_entity.type
_entity.pdbx_description
1 polymer ?
#
loop_
_entity_poly.entity_id
_entity_poly.type
_entity_poly.pdbx_seq_one_letter_code
_entity_poly.pdbx_strand_id
1 'polypeptide(L)'
;MVPDGSNTVDKMALNREDESTLKKIRSGDKEGIRILFHLYYRRLYQFAVSLLEDRYLSEDVVQEVFIYIWEKRRNLEIKTSLTS
;
A
#
# COMPACT_ATOMS: atom_id res chain seq x y z
N MET A 1 -35.92 -22.83 15.35
CA MET A 1 -35.01 -22.59 16.48
C MET A 1 -33.73 -22.02 15.90
N VAL A 2 -33.54 -20.71 16.02
CA VAL A 2 -32.30 -20.02 15.59
C VAL A 2 -31.52 -19.67 16.86
N PRO A 3 -30.19 -19.87 16.85
CA PRO A 3 -29.29 -18.90 17.42
C PRO A 3 -28.49 -18.24 16.30
N ASP A 4 -28.76 -16.95 16.16
CA ASP A 4 -27.95 -15.93 15.50
C ASP A 4 -26.56 -15.84 16.17
N GLY A 5 -25.54 -15.42 15.42
CA GLY A 5 -24.19 -15.33 15.93
C GLY A 5 -23.12 -15.18 14.87
N SER A 6 -23.19 -14.09 14.11
CA SER A 6 -22.05 -13.25 13.74
C SER A 6 -20.66 -13.81 14.12
N ASN A 7 -19.83 -14.23 13.15
CA ASN A 7 -18.46 -13.71 13.04
C ASN A 7 -17.76 -14.04 11.69
N THR A 8 -18.26 -13.52 10.57
CA THR A 8 -17.43 -13.36 9.35
C THR A 8 -16.77 -11.98 9.31
N VAL A 9 -16.92 -11.16 10.36
CA VAL A 9 -16.46 -9.76 10.38
C VAL A 9 -14.97 -9.57 10.73
N ASP A 10 -14.19 -10.65 10.87
CA ASP A 10 -12.77 -10.60 11.29
C ASP A 10 -11.77 -11.08 10.22
N LYS A 11 -12.02 -10.83 8.93
CA LYS A 11 -11.00 -11.01 7.88
C LYS A 11 -10.83 -9.74 7.07
N MET A 12 -10.15 -8.75 7.66
CA MET A 12 -9.33 -7.73 6.98
C MET A 12 -8.86 -6.68 8.02
N ALA A 13 -8.46 -7.12 9.21
CA ALA A 13 -7.49 -6.34 9.96
C ALA A 13 -6.24 -6.26 9.07
N LEU A 14 -5.70 -5.07 8.84
CA LEU A 14 -4.38 -4.89 8.24
C LEU A 14 -3.46 -5.98 8.81
N ASN A 15 -2.81 -6.76 7.94
CA ASN A 15 -1.88 -7.79 8.41
C ASN A 15 -0.90 -7.08 9.37
N ARG A 16 -0.52 -7.70 10.50
CA ARG A 16 0.32 -7.01 11.51
C ARG A 16 1.61 -6.44 10.90
N GLU A 17 2.08 -7.08 9.83
CA GLU A 17 3.21 -6.68 9.01
C GLU A 17 2.94 -5.39 8.21
N ASP A 18 1.74 -5.19 7.68
CA ASP A 18 1.31 -3.97 7.00
C ASP A 18 1.20 -2.80 7.98
N GLU A 19 0.57 -3.02 9.14
CA GLU A 19 0.52 -1.98 10.19
C GLU A 19 1.93 -1.58 10.67
N SER A 20 2.82 -2.56 10.83
CA SER A 20 4.21 -2.33 11.22
C SER A 20 4.95 -1.50 10.17
N THR A 21 4.77 -1.85 8.89
CA THR A 21 5.36 -1.11 7.77
C THR A 21 4.86 0.33 7.70
N LEU A 22 3.56 0.55 7.89
CA LEU A 22 2.96 1.88 7.91
C LEU A 22 3.41 2.71 9.11
N LYS A 23 3.58 2.10 10.29
CA LYS A 23 4.15 2.77 11.47
C LYS A 23 5.59 3.22 11.21
N LYS A 24 6.41 2.38 10.59
CA LYS A 24 7.79 2.75 10.16
C LYS A 24 7.79 3.91 9.17
N ILE A 25 6.92 3.87 8.17
CA ILE A 25 6.78 4.98 7.20
C ILE A 25 6.41 6.28 7.92
N ARG A 26 5.39 6.24 8.80
CA ARG A 26 4.93 7.41 9.57
C ARG A 26 6.00 7.98 10.49
N SER A 27 6.81 7.14 11.13
CA SER A 27 7.91 7.58 12.00
C SER A 27 9.09 8.17 11.23
N GLY A 28 9.12 8.05 9.90
CA GLY A 28 10.25 8.45 9.08
C GLY A 28 11.38 7.42 9.06
N ASP A 29 11.10 6.17 9.44
CA ASP A 29 12.01 5.06 9.23
C ASP A 29 11.99 4.64 7.75
N LYS A 30 13.12 4.82 7.08
CA LYS A 30 13.31 4.48 5.66
C LYS A 30 13.10 2.99 5.38
N GLU A 31 13.22 2.14 6.39
CA GLU A 31 12.95 0.71 6.24
C GLU A 31 11.49 0.45 5.84
N GLY A 32 10.56 1.26 6.34
CA GLY A 32 9.14 1.14 5.99
C GLY A 32 8.88 1.37 4.50
N ILE A 33 9.43 2.45 3.92
CA ILE A 33 9.25 2.74 2.49
C ILE A 33 10.02 1.74 1.63
N ARG A 34 11.17 1.22 2.10
CA ARG A 34 11.92 0.16 1.41
C ARG A 34 11.11 -1.12 1.29
N ILE A 35 10.45 -1.55 2.37
CA ILE A 35 9.56 -2.71 2.38
C ILE A 35 8.40 -2.48 1.40
N LEU A 36 7.76 -1.31 1.46
CA LEU A 36 6.66 -0.97 0.55
C LEU A 36 7.10 -1.01 -0.92
N PHE A 37 8.26 -0.43 -1.23
CA PHE A 37 8.84 -0.46 -2.58
C PHE A 37 9.05 -1.90 -3.05
N HIS A 38 9.68 -2.75 -2.23
CA HIS A 38 9.94 -4.14 -2.60
C HIS A 38 8.66 -4.94 -2.91
N LEU A 39 7.60 -4.70 -2.14
CA LEU A 39 6.33 -5.40 -2.29
C LEU A 39 5.55 -4.95 -3.54
N TYR A 40 5.52 -3.64 -3.82
CA TYR A 40 4.58 -3.07 -4.78
C TYR A 40 5.21 -2.58 -6.08
N TYR A 41 6.52 -2.31 -6.12
CA TYR A 41 7.18 -1.71 -7.29
C TYR A 41 6.93 -2.52 -8.57
N ARG A 42 7.18 -3.84 -8.54
CA ARG A 42 7.04 -4.68 -9.74
C ARG A 42 5.62 -4.67 -10.30
N ARG A 43 4.61 -4.73 -9.43
CA ARG A 43 3.19 -4.74 -9.85
C ARG A 43 2.78 -3.37 -10.40
N LEU A 44 3.15 -2.28 -9.72
CA LEU A 44 2.86 -0.92 -10.17
C LEU A 44 3.58 -0.59 -11.48
N TYR A 45 4.85 -1.00 -11.62
CA TYR A 45 5.61 -0.82 -12.84
C TYR A 45 4.99 -1.57 -14.02
N GLN A 46 4.63 -2.83 -13.85
CA GLN A 46 3.95 -3.59 -14.90
C GLN A 46 2.62 -2.96 -15.31
N PHE A 47 1.85 -2.47 -14.34
CA PHE A 47 0.61 -1.74 -14.61
C PHE A 47 0.85 -0.43 -15.36
N ALA A 48 1.81 0.38 -14.92
CA ALA A 48 2.17 1.63 -15.59
C ALA A 48 2.65 1.39 -17.03
N VAL A 49 3.51 0.38 -17.26
CA VAL A 49 3.96 0.01 -18.61
C VAL A 49 2.79 -0.42 -19.49
N SER A 50 1.81 -1.14 -18.94
CA SER A 50 0.62 -1.55 -19.70
C SER A 50 -0.32 -0.39 -20.07
N LEU A 51 -0.22 0.74 -19.36
CA LEU A 51 -1.06 1.92 -19.58
C LEU A 51 -0.38 2.98 -20.45
N LEU A 52 0.92 3.20 -20.22
CA LEU A 52 1.69 4.28 -20.84
C LEU A 52 2.47 3.82 -22.07
N GLU A 53 2.67 2.51 -22.21
CA GLU A 53 3.48 1.87 -23.28
C GLU A 53 4.93 2.38 -23.38
N ASP A 54 5.40 3.15 -22.40
CA ASP A 54 6.74 3.70 -22.31
C ASP A 54 7.39 3.25 -21.00
N ARG A 55 8.51 2.53 -21.11
CA ARG A 55 9.23 1.96 -19.96
C ARG A 55 9.87 3.02 -19.06
N TYR A 56 10.39 4.10 -19.64
CA TYR A 56 11.06 5.17 -18.90
C TYR A 56 10.03 6.02 -18.17
N LEU A 57 8.95 6.42 -18.86
CA LEU A 57 7.87 7.17 -18.24
C LEU A 57 7.18 6.36 -17.13
N SER A 58 7.00 5.05 -17.34
CA SER A 58 6.40 4.17 -16.34
C SER A 58 7.26 4.02 -15.09
N GLU A 59 8.59 3.95 -15.26
CA GLU A 59 9.52 3.92 -14.14
C GLU A 59 9.46 5.24 -13.36
N ASP A 60 9.51 6.37 -14.06
CA ASP A 60 9.44 7.71 -13.47
C ASP A 60 8.15 7.92 -12.66
N VAL A 61 7.00 7.61 -13.25
CA VAL A 61 5.68 7.71 -12.58
C VAL A 61 5.63 6.84 -11.32
N VAL A 62 6.14 5.61 -11.37
CA VAL A 62 6.13 4.72 -10.21
C VAL A 62 7.08 5.23 -9.12
N GLN A 63 8.24 5.76 -9.47
CA GLN A 63 9.14 6.40 -8.53
C GLN A 63 8.47 7.60 -7.84
N GLU A 64 7.82 8.48 -8.60
CA GLU A 64 7.07 9.63 -8.09
C GLU A 64 5.96 9.21 -7.11
N VAL A 65 5.27 8.10 -7.35
CA VAL A 65 4.28 7.57 -6.40
C VAL A 65 4.91 7.24 -5.04
N PHE A 66 6.08 6.58 -5.02
CA PHE A 66 6.76 6.27 -3.77
C PHE A 66 7.34 7.52 -3.08
N ILE A 67 7.85 8.47 -3.85
CA ILE A 67 8.30 9.77 -3.33
C ILE A 67 7.12 10.51 -2.68
N TYR A 68 6.00 10.61 -3.38
CA TYR A 68 4.78 11.24 -2.86
C TYR A 68 4.31 10.58 -1.55
N ILE A 69 4.30 9.24 -1.49
CA ILE A 69 3.96 8.51 -0.26
C ILE A 69 4.93 8.87 0.87
N TRP A 70 6.23 8.93 0.59
CA TRP A 70 7.23 9.30 1.57
C TRP A 70 7.10 10.74 2.05
N GLU A 71 6.84 11.69 1.16
CA GLU A 71 6.63 13.10 1.52
C GLU A 71 5.39 13.29 2.39
N LYS A 72 4.30 12.59 2.03
CA LYS A 72 3.03 12.65 2.77
C LYS A 72 2.96 11.70 3.97
N ARG A 73 4.05 11.00 4.31
CA ARG A 73 4.09 9.94 5.33
C ARG A 73 3.43 10.28 6.66
N ARG A 74 3.51 11.54 7.11
CA ARG A 74 2.92 11.99 8.39
C ARG A 74 1.40 12.13 8.35
N ASN A 75 0.86 12.44 7.18
CA ASN A 75 -0.57 12.69 6.95
C ASN A 75 -1.25 11.53 6.21
N LEU A 76 -0.54 10.43 6.01
CA LEU A 76 -1.01 9.29 5.23
C LEU A 76 -2.01 8.49 6.08
N GLU A 77 -3.29 8.86 6.00
CA GLU A 77 -4.42 8.05 6.45
C GLU A 77 -4.76 7.02 5.38
N ILE A 78 -4.22 5.80 5.50
CA ILE A 78 -4.69 4.69 4.68
C ILE A 78 -6.01 4.21 5.29
N LYS A 79 -7.13 4.67 4.72
CA LYS A 79 -8.46 4.10 4.96
C LYS A 79 -8.73 3.10 3.84
N THR A 80 -8.45 1.83 4.08
CA THR A 80 -8.89 0.78 3.15
C THR A 80 -10.38 0.49 3.39
N SER A 81 -11.26 1.10 2.61
CA SER A 81 -12.63 0.60 2.42
C SER A 81 -12.79 0.27 0.95
N LEU A 82 -12.45 -0.96 0.59
CA LEU A 82 -12.90 -1.59 -0.65
C LEU A 82 -13.45 -2.95 -0.26
N THR A 83 -14.67 -2.94 0.26
CA THR A 83 -15.52 -4.12 0.34
C THR A 83 -16.14 -4.31 -1.05
N SER A 84 -15.84 -5.42 -1.71
CA SER A 84 -16.71 -6.06 -2.70
C SER A 84 -16.73 -7.56 -2.46
#